data_AF-A0AAU9TNR3-F1
#
_entry.id   AF-A0AAU9TNR3-F1
#
_cell.length_a   1.000
_cell.length_b   1.000
_cell.length_c   1.000
_cell.angle_alpha   90.00
_cell.angle_beta   90.00
_cell.angle_gamma   90.00
#
_symmetry.space_group_name_H-M   'P 1'
#
loop_
_entity.id
_entity.type
_entity.pdbx_description
1 polymer ?
#
loop_
_entity_poly.entity_id
_entity_poly.type
_entity_poly.pdbx_seq_one_letter_code
_entity_poly.pdbx_strand_id
1 'polypeptide(L)'
;MGLLSQTYTHSHILRLVSRRSRHPEPKQHTPLGRTDTPHHTPHSRDRRDRVGQEPRRHRRYESEPQGQYTKQHLPTLTHIKKLNSITNTSFTLTQALTGHSYTRHYLHRFKIAEDDTCPCDGTTSQTMDHIIQHCPRFAALRLDHQILCNNLDVSPFRMESLLKHERAVSSFAKLADSILKRLKHFNGLI
;
A
#
# COMPACT_ATOMS: atom_id res chain seq x y z
N MET A 1 31.71 8.85 3.74
CA MET A 1 31.16 9.09 2.39
C MET A 1 29.67 8.79 2.38
N GLY A 2 28.84 9.84 2.28
CA GLY A 2 27.53 9.84 1.60
C GLY A 2 26.33 9.05 2.15
N LEU A 3 25.93 9.24 3.42
CA LEU A 3 24.64 8.77 3.96
C LEU A 3 23.50 9.77 3.68
N LEU A 4 22.97 9.87 2.45
CA LEU A 4 21.76 10.67 2.17
C LEU A 4 21.12 10.27 0.82
N SER A 5 20.24 9.25 0.76
CA SER A 5 19.18 9.15 -0.29
C SER A 5 18.20 7.96 -0.13
N GLN A 6 17.53 7.75 1.01
CA GLN A 6 16.45 6.73 1.07
C GLN A 6 15.18 7.14 1.83
N THR A 7 15.09 8.35 2.39
CA THR A 7 13.89 8.80 3.12
C THR A 7 12.78 9.39 2.23
N TYR A 8 13.02 9.56 0.92
CA TYR A 8 12.09 10.30 0.04
C TYR A 8 11.03 9.42 -0.65
N THR A 9 11.26 8.11 -0.80
CA THR A 9 10.37 7.19 -1.54
C THR A 9 9.21 6.65 -0.68
N HIS A 10 9.39 6.57 0.64
CA HIS A 10 8.39 6.03 1.57
C HIS A 10 7.13 6.92 1.70
N SER A 11 7.28 8.24 1.54
CA SER A 11 6.19 9.17 1.80
C SER A 11 5.17 9.29 0.65
N HIS A 12 5.54 9.04 -0.61
CA HIS A 12 4.65 9.33 -1.74
C HIS A 12 3.61 8.23 -2.02
N ILE A 13 3.97 6.95 -1.91
CA ILE A 13 3.03 5.84 -2.12
C ILE A 13 2.09 5.70 -0.91
N LEU A 14 2.61 5.83 0.32
CA LEU A 14 1.77 5.87 1.53
C LEU A 14 0.82 7.08 1.57
N ARG A 15 1.21 8.25 1.04
CA ARG A 15 0.33 9.42 0.94
C ARG A 15 -0.84 9.23 -0.02
N LEU A 16 -0.72 8.38 -1.03
CA LEU A 16 -1.80 8.07 -1.98
C LEU A 16 -2.83 7.10 -1.38
N VAL A 17 -2.42 6.36 -0.36
CA VAL A 17 -3.18 5.26 0.25
C VAL A 17 -3.71 5.63 1.65
N SER A 18 -3.08 6.58 2.35
CA SER A 18 -3.43 6.95 3.72
C SER A 18 -3.32 8.45 3.97
N ARG A 19 -4.44 9.18 3.88
CA ARG A 19 -4.69 10.50 4.50
C ARG A 19 -6.22 10.70 4.60
N ARG A 20 -6.85 11.08 5.72
CA ARG A 20 -6.43 11.57 7.06
C ARG A 20 -7.67 11.57 7.97
N SER A 21 -7.52 11.23 9.26
CA SER A 21 -8.22 11.92 10.35
C SER A 21 -7.18 12.70 11.14
N ARG A 22 -7.33 14.02 11.22
CA ARG A 22 -6.63 14.86 12.20
C ARG A 22 -7.61 15.92 12.70
N HIS A 23 -7.99 15.80 13.97
CA HIS A 23 -8.63 16.85 14.75
C HIS A 23 -7.64 18.00 15.01
N PRO A 24 -8.11 19.25 15.13
CA PRO A 24 -7.27 20.39 15.49
C PRO A 24 -7.21 20.58 17.02
N GLU A 25 -6.00 20.81 17.54
CA GLU A 25 -5.75 21.31 18.90
C GLU A 25 -5.81 22.86 18.96
N PRO A 26 -6.11 23.46 20.14
CA PRO A 26 -6.49 24.86 20.27
C PRO A 26 -5.28 25.81 20.45
N LYS A 27 -5.45 27.08 20.04
CA LYS A 27 -4.44 28.15 20.13
C LYS A 27 -4.56 28.95 21.44
N GLN A 28 -3.43 29.28 22.07
CA GLN A 28 -3.33 30.25 23.17
C GLN A 28 -2.96 31.66 22.67
N HIS A 29 -3.50 32.69 23.32
CA HIS A 29 -3.44 34.14 23.01
C HIS A 29 -2.44 34.90 23.91
N THR A 30 -1.76 35.95 23.41
CA THR A 30 -1.69 37.35 23.98
C THR A 30 -0.79 38.29 23.12
N PRO A 31 -0.79 39.67 23.29
CA PRO A 31 -1.06 40.58 22.15
C PRO A 31 -0.10 41.80 21.99
N LEU A 32 -0.49 42.69 21.04
CA LEU A 32 -0.26 44.14 20.88
C LEU A 32 0.76 44.65 19.84
N GLY A 33 0.26 45.53 18.96
CA GLY A 33 1.05 46.47 18.14
C GLY A 33 0.40 46.82 16.79
N ARG A 34 -0.34 47.94 16.72
CA ARG A 34 -1.07 48.46 15.53
C ARG A 34 -0.11 49.07 14.48
N THR A 35 -0.45 48.96 13.20
CA THR A 35 -0.70 50.09 12.27
C THR A 35 -1.38 49.60 10.99
N ASP A 36 -2.40 50.35 10.57
CA ASP A 36 -3.31 50.07 9.48
C ASP A 36 -2.69 50.34 8.09
N THR A 37 -2.72 49.34 7.21
CA THR A 37 -2.68 49.53 5.75
C THR A 37 -3.68 48.55 5.10
N PRO A 38 -4.54 48.98 4.15
CA PRO A 38 -5.52 48.11 3.55
C PRO A 38 -4.86 47.25 2.47
N HIS A 39 -4.27 46.12 2.86
CA HIS A 39 -3.81 45.12 1.90
C HIS A 39 -5.00 44.26 1.47
N HIS A 40 -5.51 44.56 0.27
CA HIS A 40 -6.45 43.70 -0.44
C HIS A 40 -5.85 42.29 -0.51
N THR A 41 -6.39 41.36 0.28
CA THR A 41 -6.00 39.95 0.24
C THR A 41 -7.18 39.22 -0.39
N PRO A 42 -7.09 38.75 -1.64
CA PRO A 42 -8.11 37.87 -2.18
C PRO A 42 -7.99 36.55 -1.41
N HIS A 43 -8.76 36.39 -0.34
CA HIS A 43 -9.01 35.08 0.29
C HIS A 43 -9.98 34.28 -0.58
N SER A 44 -9.66 34.14 -1.86
CA SER A 44 -10.19 33.10 -2.70
C SER A 44 -9.15 31.99 -2.61
N ARG A 45 -9.44 30.95 -1.82
CA ARG A 45 -8.72 29.68 -1.96
C ARG A 45 -8.98 29.20 -3.37
N ASP A 46 -8.01 29.55 -4.17
CA ASP A 46 -7.89 29.28 -5.56
C ASP A 46 -8.19 27.81 -5.79
N ARG A 47 -9.38 27.56 -6.34
CA ARG A 47 -9.81 26.25 -6.85
C ARG A 47 -9.02 25.93 -8.14
N ARG A 48 -7.76 26.41 -8.25
CA ARG A 48 -6.87 26.22 -9.38
C ARG A 48 -6.51 24.75 -9.47
N ASP A 49 -6.98 24.15 -10.56
CA ASP A 49 -6.35 23.04 -11.26
C ASP A 49 -6.39 21.66 -10.63
N ARG A 50 -7.50 21.25 -10.01
CA ARG A 50 -7.71 19.81 -9.75
C ARG A 50 -7.84 19.01 -11.06
N VAL A 51 -8.46 19.62 -12.07
CA VAL A 51 -8.76 19.01 -13.38
C VAL A 51 -7.47 18.81 -14.22
N GLY A 52 -6.53 19.75 -14.21
CA GLY A 52 -5.26 19.64 -14.95
C GLY A 52 -4.20 18.75 -14.28
N GLN A 53 -4.30 18.51 -12.97
CA GLN A 53 -3.36 17.67 -12.22
C GLN A 53 -3.66 16.18 -12.36
N GLU A 54 -4.91 15.79 -12.60
CA GLU A 54 -5.32 14.38 -12.67
C GLU A 54 -4.71 13.63 -13.88
N PRO A 55 -4.75 14.14 -15.11
CA PRO A 55 -4.08 13.51 -16.26
C PRO A 55 -2.57 13.39 -16.08
N ARG A 56 -1.92 14.41 -15.48
CA ARG A 56 -0.49 14.39 -15.19
C ARG A 56 -0.12 13.30 -14.18
N ARG A 57 -0.92 13.12 -13.13
CA ARG A 57 -0.72 12.07 -12.12
C ARG A 57 -0.92 10.67 -12.68
N HIS A 58 -1.93 10.49 -13.53
CA HIS A 58 -2.16 9.23 -14.25
C HIS A 58 -0.95 8.88 -15.13
N ARG A 59 -0.54 9.80 -15.99
CA ARG A 59 0.63 9.61 -16.87
C ARG A 59 1.89 9.26 -16.09
N ARG A 60 2.16 9.99 -15.01
CA ARG A 60 3.32 9.72 -14.12
C ARG A 60 3.24 8.33 -13.50
N TYR A 61 2.07 7.97 -12.97
CA TYR A 61 1.87 6.64 -12.39
C TYR A 61 2.12 5.56 -13.42
N GLU A 62 1.69 5.72 -14.66
CA GLU A 62 1.89 4.69 -15.69
C GLU A 62 3.35 4.63 -16.17
N SER A 63 3.99 5.78 -16.42
CA SER A 63 5.31 5.85 -17.07
C SER A 63 6.51 5.59 -16.15
N GLU A 64 6.41 5.83 -14.85
CA GLU A 64 7.59 5.72 -13.96
C GLU A 64 8.02 4.25 -13.73
N PRO A 65 9.32 3.92 -13.72
CA PRO A 65 9.76 2.55 -13.39
C PRO A 65 9.57 2.21 -11.90
N GLN A 66 9.34 3.20 -11.03
CA GLN A 66 9.15 2.96 -9.60
C GLN A 66 7.80 2.27 -9.32
N GLY A 67 7.80 1.36 -8.33
CA GLY A 67 6.57 0.71 -7.87
C GLY A 67 6.02 -0.33 -8.82
N GLN A 68 6.85 -0.94 -9.69
CA GLN A 68 6.41 -1.99 -10.63
C GLN A 68 5.61 -3.09 -9.94
N TYR A 69 6.04 -3.54 -8.75
CA TYR A 69 5.30 -4.55 -7.99
C TYR A 69 3.86 -4.11 -7.69
N THR A 70 3.66 -2.89 -7.23
CA THR A 70 2.29 -2.36 -6.99
C THR A 70 1.49 -2.27 -8.28
N LYS A 71 2.11 -1.90 -9.40
CA LYS A 71 1.44 -1.81 -10.70
C LYS A 71 1.03 -3.17 -11.26
N GLN A 72 1.72 -4.26 -10.89
CA GLN A 72 1.30 -5.62 -11.24
C GLN A 72 -0.05 -5.98 -10.64
N HIS A 73 -0.43 -5.37 -9.51
CA HIS A 73 -1.72 -5.58 -8.85
C HIS A 73 -2.70 -4.42 -9.04
N LEU A 74 -2.21 -3.19 -9.20
CA LEU A 74 -3.02 -1.98 -9.26
C LEU A 74 -2.53 -1.13 -10.45
N PRO A 75 -2.75 -1.56 -11.70
CA PRO A 75 -2.08 -0.99 -12.86
C PRO A 75 -2.43 0.47 -13.15
N THR A 76 -3.54 0.97 -12.61
CA THR A 76 -3.97 2.36 -12.81
C THR A 76 -4.40 3.02 -11.49
N LEU A 77 -4.35 4.36 -11.45
CA LEU A 77 -4.85 5.12 -10.30
C LEU A 77 -6.35 4.88 -10.03
N THR A 78 -7.11 4.45 -11.04
CA THR A 78 -8.52 4.06 -10.87
C THR A 78 -8.66 2.83 -9.98
N HIS A 79 -7.79 1.82 -10.14
CA HIS A 79 -7.77 0.65 -9.26
C HIS A 79 -7.43 1.03 -7.81
N ILE A 80 -6.45 1.93 -7.61
CA ILE A 80 -6.10 2.44 -6.27
C ILE A 80 -7.28 3.18 -5.64
N LYS A 81 -7.94 4.06 -6.38
CA LYS A 81 -9.13 4.79 -5.90
C LYS A 81 -10.26 3.82 -5.53
N LYS A 82 -10.50 2.80 -6.36
CA LYS A 82 -11.51 1.78 -6.09
C LYS A 82 -11.18 0.98 -4.83
N LEU A 83 -9.93 0.54 -4.67
CA LEU A 83 -9.48 -0.15 -3.45
C LEU A 83 -9.75 0.70 -2.20
N ASN A 84 -9.33 1.96 -2.21
CA ASN A 84 -9.53 2.89 -1.10
C ASN A 84 -11.01 3.21 -0.82
N SER A 85 -11.90 3.07 -1.80
CA SER A 85 -13.35 3.23 -1.60
C SER A 85 -14.02 2.02 -0.96
N ILE A 86 -13.42 0.83 -1.08
CA ILE A 86 -13.98 -0.44 -0.59
C ILE A 86 -13.48 -0.76 0.82
N THR A 87 -12.20 -0.51 1.09
CA THR A 87 -11.58 -0.87 2.36
C THR A 87 -10.68 0.25 2.85
N ASN A 88 -10.63 0.40 4.18
CA ASN A 88 -9.56 1.16 4.79
C ASN A 88 -8.25 0.41 4.58
N THR A 89 -7.31 1.05 3.91
CA THR A 89 -6.04 0.39 3.59
C THR A 89 -5.21 0.25 4.85
N SER A 90 -5.08 -1.00 5.32
CA SER A 90 -4.26 -1.33 6.48
C SER A 90 -2.77 -1.31 6.14
N PHE A 91 -1.93 -1.19 7.17
CA PHE A 91 -0.48 -1.30 7.02
C PHE A 91 -0.10 -2.63 6.35
N THR A 92 -0.69 -3.74 6.83
CA THR A 92 -0.41 -5.08 6.31
C THR A 92 -0.82 -5.25 4.85
N LEU A 93 -2.00 -4.74 4.46
CA LEU A 93 -2.46 -4.74 3.07
C LEU A 93 -1.52 -3.92 2.18
N THR A 94 -1.03 -2.78 2.68
CA THR A 94 -0.05 -1.97 1.96
C THR A 94 1.27 -2.72 1.76
N GLN A 95 1.77 -3.40 2.78
CA GLN A 95 2.99 -4.20 2.68
C GLN A 95 2.84 -5.32 1.64
N ALA A 96 1.68 -6.00 1.62
CA ALA A 96 1.37 -7.00 0.62
C ALA A 96 1.37 -6.40 -0.80
N LEU A 97 0.63 -5.31 -1.04
CA LEU A 97 0.47 -4.72 -2.37
C LEU A 97 1.69 -3.92 -2.88
N THR A 98 2.67 -3.69 -2.03
CA THR A 98 3.90 -2.98 -2.42
C THR A 98 5.13 -3.87 -2.41
N GLY A 99 5.01 -5.12 -1.95
CA GLY A 99 6.13 -6.05 -1.82
C GLY A 99 7.11 -5.68 -0.70
N HIS A 100 6.81 -4.66 0.12
CA HIS A 100 7.63 -4.20 1.26
C HIS A 100 7.23 -4.92 2.55
N SER A 101 7.32 -6.24 2.50
CA SER A 101 6.91 -7.12 3.59
C SER A 101 8.11 -7.84 4.20
N TYR A 102 7.85 -8.69 5.18
CA TYR A 102 8.86 -9.50 5.86
C TYR A 102 9.26 -10.75 5.08
N THR A 103 9.13 -10.73 3.75
CA THR A 103 9.55 -11.84 2.87
C THR A 103 11.06 -11.95 2.80
N ARG A 104 11.63 -13.17 2.74
CA ARG A 104 13.08 -13.37 2.62
C ARG A 104 13.63 -12.75 1.34
N HIS A 105 12.88 -12.76 0.23
CA HIS A 105 13.23 -12.00 -0.96
C HIS A 105 13.43 -10.50 -0.69
N TYR A 106 12.52 -9.87 0.05
CA TYR A 106 12.67 -8.47 0.43
C TYR A 106 13.85 -8.28 1.41
N LEU A 107 13.95 -9.10 2.45
CA LEU A 107 14.99 -8.99 3.47
C LEU A 107 16.40 -9.21 2.90
N HIS A 108 16.58 -10.19 2.01
CA HIS A 108 17.84 -10.47 1.33
C HIS A 108 18.28 -9.31 0.43
N ARG A 109 17.34 -8.68 -0.29
CA ARG A 109 17.63 -7.46 -1.08
C ARG A 109 18.22 -6.33 -0.22
N PHE A 110 17.82 -6.25 1.04
CA PHE A 110 18.36 -5.27 2.02
C PHE A 110 19.50 -5.83 2.89
N LYS A 111 20.01 -7.03 2.55
CA LYS A 111 21.11 -7.69 3.27
C LYS A 111 20.81 -7.96 4.76
N ILE A 112 19.53 -8.22 5.07
CA ILE A 112 19.07 -8.57 6.41
C ILE A 112 18.99 -10.10 6.57
N ALA A 113 18.60 -10.81 5.52
CA ALA A 113 18.61 -12.28 5.47
C ALA A 113 19.77 -12.77 4.59
N GLU A 114 20.30 -13.95 4.88
CA GLU A 114 21.41 -14.56 4.14
C GLU A 114 21.03 -15.00 2.72
N ASP A 115 19.80 -15.48 2.54
CA ASP A 115 19.24 -15.88 1.25
C ASP A 115 17.77 -15.46 1.13
N ASP A 116 17.23 -15.57 -0.08
CA ASP A 116 15.83 -15.25 -0.38
C ASP A 116 14.88 -16.45 -0.38
N THR A 117 15.36 -17.66 -0.11
CA THR A 117 14.61 -18.91 -0.28
C THR A 117 13.54 -19.11 0.79
N CYS A 118 12.45 -19.77 0.44
CA CYS A 118 11.38 -20.09 1.38
C CYS A 118 11.67 -21.39 2.12
N PRO A 119 11.60 -21.43 3.47
CA PRO A 119 11.75 -22.68 4.23
C PRO A 119 10.61 -23.69 4.04
N CYS A 120 9.69 -23.49 3.10
CA CYS A 120 8.74 -24.55 2.72
C CYS A 120 9.38 -25.64 1.87
N ASP A 121 10.37 -25.29 1.05
CA ASP A 121 11.08 -26.22 0.17
C ASP A 121 12.61 -25.98 0.13
N GLY A 122 13.09 -24.84 0.62
CA GLY A 122 14.50 -24.48 0.64
C GLY A 122 15.05 -24.03 -0.72
N THR A 123 14.20 -23.88 -1.73
CA THR A 123 14.63 -23.60 -3.12
C THR A 123 13.86 -22.46 -3.77
N THR A 124 12.56 -22.33 -3.50
CA THR A 124 11.73 -21.30 -4.13
C THR A 124 11.98 -19.96 -3.45
N SER A 125 12.24 -18.90 -4.21
CA SER A 125 12.34 -17.54 -3.64
C SER A 125 11.05 -17.18 -2.90
N GLN A 126 11.18 -16.76 -1.65
CA GLN A 126 10.07 -16.42 -0.77
C GLN A 126 9.51 -15.04 -1.14
N THR A 127 8.89 -14.90 -2.30
CA THR A 127 8.23 -13.67 -2.72
C THR A 127 6.84 -13.52 -2.07
N MET A 128 6.26 -12.31 -2.15
CA MET A 128 4.88 -12.10 -1.69
C MET A 128 3.88 -12.94 -2.47
N ASP A 129 4.06 -13.10 -3.78
CA ASP A 129 3.22 -13.96 -4.61
C ASP A 129 3.33 -15.43 -4.19
N HIS A 130 4.55 -15.93 -3.95
CA HIS A 130 4.73 -17.26 -3.41
C HIS A 130 3.97 -17.41 -2.08
N ILE A 131 4.17 -16.50 -1.13
CA ILE A 131 3.56 -16.55 0.20
C ILE A 131 2.02 -16.51 0.14
N ILE A 132 1.45 -15.58 -0.62
CA ILE A 132 0.00 -15.41 -0.71
C ILE A 132 -0.66 -16.51 -1.52
N GLN A 133 -0.05 -16.97 -2.62
CA GLN A 133 -0.74 -17.80 -3.63
C GLN A 133 -0.34 -19.28 -3.59
N HIS A 134 0.93 -19.59 -3.27
CA HIS A 134 1.51 -20.92 -3.56
C HIS A 134 2.04 -21.65 -2.32
N CYS A 135 2.53 -20.92 -1.32
CA CYS A 135 3.28 -21.49 -0.21
C CYS A 135 2.40 -22.48 0.57
N PRO A 136 2.79 -23.78 0.65
CA PRO A 136 1.95 -24.80 1.27
C PRO A 136 1.70 -24.53 2.76
N ARG A 137 2.62 -23.84 3.44
CA ARG A 137 2.47 -23.44 4.85
C ARG A 137 1.29 -22.52 5.12
N PHE A 138 0.80 -21.80 4.10
CA PHE A 138 -0.34 -20.89 4.20
C PHE A 138 -1.59 -21.42 3.47
N ALA A 139 -1.59 -22.68 3.02
CA ALA A 139 -2.72 -23.25 2.28
C ALA A 139 -4.03 -23.21 3.07
N ALA A 140 -4.00 -23.55 4.36
CA ALA A 140 -5.18 -23.52 5.22
C ALA A 140 -5.76 -22.11 5.36
N LEU A 141 -4.93 -21.06 5.42
CA LEU A 141 -5.42 -19.68 5.49
C LEU A 141 -6.06 -19.21 4.18
N ARG A 142 -5.59 -19.73 3.04
CA ARG A 142 -6.16 -19.38 1.72
C ARG A 142 -7.55 -19.97 1.49
N LEU A 143 -7.89 -21.09 2.14
CA LEU A 143 -9.05 -21.91 1.78
C LEU A 143 -10.36 -21.10 1.75
N ASP A 144 -10.70 -20.41 2.83
CA ASP A 144 -11.94 -19.62 2.92
C ASP A 144 -12.00 -18.52 1.86
N HIS A 145 -10.86 -17.88 1.59
CA HIS A 145 -10.75 -16.85 0.58
C HIS A 145 -10.95 -17.42 -0.84
N GLN A 146 -10.36 -18.58 -1.12
CA GLN A 146 -10.50 -19.25 -2.42
C GLN A 146 -11.93 -19.73 -2.65
N ILE A 147 -12.59 -20.31 -1.64
CA ILE A 147 -14.00 -20.71 -1.70
C ILE A 147 -14.89 -19.50 -1.98
N LEU A 148 -14.69 -18.39 -1.24
CA LEU A 148 -15.45 -17.17 -1.48
C LEU A 148 -15.27 -16.65 -2.90
N CYS A 149 -14.04 -16.60 -3.39
CA CYS A 149 -13.74 -16.11 -4.73
C CYS A 149 -14.33 -17.01 -5.82
N ASN A 150 -14.28 -18.33 -5.63
CA ASN A 150 -14.93 -19.30 -6.52
C ASN A 150 -16.45 -19.07 -6.58
N ASN A 151 -17.10 -18.87 -5.43
CA ASN A 151 -18.54 -18.59 -5.37
C ASN A 151 -18.94 -17.25 -5.98
N LEU A 152 -17.99 -16.32 -6.11
CA LEU A 152 -18.18 -15.02 -6.75
C LEU A 152 -17.70 -15.00 -8.21
N ASP A 153 -17.24 -16.13 -8.75
CA ASP A 153 -16.63 -16.25 -10.08
C ASP A 153 -15.52 -15.21 -10.33
N VAL A 154 -14.61 -15.08 -9.35
CA VAL A 154 -13.46 -14.17 -9.44
C VAL A 154 -12.14 -14.89 -9.17
N SER A 155 -11.09 -14.40 -9.83
CA SER A 155 -9.74 -14.88 -9.61
C SER A 155 -9.22 -14.43 -8.23
N PRO A 156 -8.88 -15.37 -7.31
CA PRO A 156 -8.64 -15.06 -5.90
C PRO A 156 -7.42 -14.16 -5.65
N PHE A 157 -6.42 -14.19 -6.54
CA PHE A 157 -5.19 -13.41 -6.33
C PHE A 157 -4.93 -12.36 -7.42
N ARG A 158 -5.96 -12.04 -8.22
CA ARG A 158 -5.90 -10.96 -9.23
C ARG A 158 -6.75 -9.79 -8.77
N MET A 159 -6.07 -8.72 -8.39
CA MET A 159 -6.71 -7.58 -7.74
C MET A 159 -7.73 -6.88 -8.66
N GLU A 160 -7.50 -6.83 -9.97
CA GLU A 160 -8.49 -6.33 -10.94
C GLU A 160 -9.80 -7.14 -10.90
N SER A 161 -9.71 -8.44 -10.64
CA SER A 161 -10.87 -9.31 -10.46
C SER A 161 -11.53 -9.07 -9.10
N LEU A 162 -10.73 -8.96 -8.03
CA LEU A 162 -11.23 -8.77 -6.67
C LEU A 162 -11.97 -7.44 -6.50
N LEU A 163 -11.49 -6.36 -7.12
CA LEU A 163 -12.05 -5.00 -7.02
C LEU A 163 -13.49 -4.89 -7.54
N LYS A 164 -14.01 -5.92 -8.22
CA LYS A 164 -15.41 -6.03 -8.64
C LYS A 164 -16.36 -6.32 -7.48
N HIS A 165 -15.87 -6.94 -6.39
CA HIS A 165 -16.69 -7.33 -5.24
C HIS A 165 -16.05 -6.92 -3.92
N GLU A 166 -16.76 -6.12 -3.12
CA GLU A 166 -16.27 -5.64 -1.82
C GLU A 166 -15.93 -6.78 -0.86
N ARG A 167 -16.74 -7.86 -0.89
CA ARG A 167 -16.51 -9.08 -0.12
C ARG A 167 -15.18 -9.75 -0.48
N ALA A 168 -14.83 -9.78 -1.76
CA ALA A 168 -13.58 -10.40 -2.23
C ALA A 168 -12.36 -9.58 -1.79
N VAL A 169 -12.42 -8.25 -1.93
CA VAL A 169 -11.37 -7.33 -1.41
C VAL A 169 -11.20 -7.46 0.10
N SER A 170 -12.31 -7.48 0.85
CA SER A 170 -12.28 -7.60 2.31
C SER A 170 -11.69 -8.93 2.76
N SER A 171 -12.02 -10.01 2.05
CA SER A 171 -11.46 -11.34 2.30
C SER A 171 -9.96 -11.39 2.00
N PHE A 172 -9.52 -10.81 0.87
CA PHE A 172 -8.10 -10.70 0.53
C PHE A 172 -7.32 -9.89 1.59
N ALA A 173 -7.87 -8.76 2.06
CA ALA A 173 -7.24 -7.96 3.10
C ALA A 173 -7.06 -8.73 4.41
N LYS A 174 -8.05 -9.53 4.81
CA LYS A 174 -7.97 -10.41 6.00
C LYS A 174 -6.96 -11.54 5.81
N LEU A 175 -6.90 -12.13 4.62
CA LEU A 175 -5.92 -13.15 4.25
C LEU A 175 -4.50 -12.59 4.36
N ALA A 176 -4.24 -11.45 3.70
CA ALA A 176 -2.93 -10.78 3.74
C ALA A 176 -2.51 -10.44 5.17
N ASP A 177 -3.44 -9.96 6.00
CA ASP A 177 -3.18 -9.68 7.40
C ASP A 177 -2.78 -10.93 8.20
N SER A 178 -3.54 -12.01 8.04
CA SER A 178 -3.31 -13.28 8.74
C SER A 178 -1.97 -13.91 8.34
N ILE A 179 -1.66 -13.90 7.04
CA ILE A 179 -0.40 -14.43 6.50
C ILE A 179 0.77 -13.61 7.01
N LEU A 180 0.74 -12.28 6.90
CA LEU A 180 1.88 -11.44 7.26
C LEU A 180 2.15 -11.39 8.76
N LYS A 181 1.12 -11.52 9.60
CA LYS A 181 1.30 -11.73 11.04
C LYS A 181 2.09 -13.01 11.33
N ARG A 182 1.75 -14.12 10.67
CA ARG A 182 2.47 -15.39 10.83
C ARG A 182 3.86 -15.39 10.18
N LEU A 183 4.02 -14.68 9.06
CA LEU A 183 5.28 -14.60 8.33
C LEU A 183 6.42 -13.99 9.18
N LYS A 184 6.11 -12.99 10.01
CA LYS A 184 7.08 -12.37 10.92
C LYS A 184 7.75 -13.40 11.83
N HIS A 185 6.95 -14.25 12.47
CA HIS A 185 7.44 -15.31 13.34
C HIS A 185 8.15 -16.40 12.56
N PHE A 186 7.59 -16.77 11.40
CA PHE A 186 8.16 -17.80 10.53
C PHE A 186 9.59 -17.46 10.06
N ASN A 187 9.87 -16.19 9.82
CA ASN A 187 11.20 -15.73 9.43
C ASN A 187 12.08 -15.30 10.62
N GLY A 188 11.67 -15.56 11.86
CA GLY A 188 12.47 -15.31 13.06
C GLY A 188 12.70 -13.82 13.37
N LEU A 189 11.79 -12.94 12.94
CA LEU A 189 11.97 -11.48 13.09
C LEU A 189 11.40 -10.90 14.39
N ILE A 190 10.54 -11.64 15.10
CA ILE A 190 10.00 -11.37 16.44
C ILE A 190 9.37 -12.62 17.04
#